data_AF-A0A2N2IQE7-F1
#
_entry.id   AF-A0A2N2IQE7-F1
#
_cell.length_a   1.000
_cell.length_b   1.000
_cell.length_c   1.000
_cell.angle_alpha   90.00
_cell.angle_beta   90.00
_cell.angle_gamma   90.00
#
_symmetry.space_group_name_H-M   'P 1'
#
loop_
_entity.id
_entity.type
_entity.pdbx_description
1 polymer ?
#
loop_
_entity_poly.entity_id
_entity_poly.type
_entity_poly.pdbx_seq_one_letter_code
_entity_poly.pdbx_strand_id
1 'polypeptide(L)'
;MSLGLAVLATLLLGCASEIRRFPLREPMWRDTDLDPVAVPCRPHPEKKDVQVCHPEPYESSFAWDGADNLLFRPTSDFFAVDPGGEAVNVNSLDEVPDSSWFVNRIGRHPLTVDDLVQGPCEGGAELDPGAPDGSWVIDEGKANGANLGFRVEDPSGQRYMLKTDGDEQPERASAATAISARLYHAAGWRAPCDSVVYFRPSLLKLTPGLTVTDNTGTTRPLDEAELGRLLATAPKRNGLLRMSASRWLSGRALGPFRYEGTRTDDPNDVIPHQDRRDL
;
A
#
# COMPACT_ATOMS: atom_id res chain seq x y z
N MET A 1 -29.51 -35.88 -51.64
CA MET A 1 -30.32 -36.02 -50.41
C MET A 1 -29.47 -36.24 -49.15
N SER A 2 -28.32 -36.92 -49.24
CA SER A 2 -27.49 -37.27 -48.06
C SER A 2 -26.64 -36.14 -47.48
N LEU A 3 -26.26 -35.12 -48.27
CA LEU A 3 -25.46 -33.99 -47.78
C LEU A 3 -26.29 -33.02 -46.91
N GLY A 4 -27.58 -32.84 -47.23
CA GLY A 4 -28.49 -31.98 -46.47
C GLY A 4 -28.83 -32.56 -45.09
N LEU A 5 -28.92 -33.90 -44.98
CA LEU A 5 -29.11 -34.56 -43.68
C LEU A 5 -27.89 -34.41 -42.76
N ALA A 6 -26.67 -34.46 -43.31
CA ALA A 6 -25.45 -34.32 -42.53
C ALA A 6 -25.29 -32.90 -41.95
N VAL A 7 -25.63 -31.88 -42.73
CA VAL A 7 -25.61 -30.47 -42.28
C VAL A 7 -26.70 -30.18 -41.24
N LEU A 8 -27.87 -30.79 -41.38
CA LEU A 8 -28.95 -30.66 -40.40
C LEU A 8 -28.60 -31.37 -39.09
N ALA A 9 -27.92 -32.51 -39.14
CA ALA A 9 -27.45 -33.25 -37.97
C ALA A 9 -26.34 -32.50 -37.20
N THR A 10 -25.43 -31.81 -37.88
CA THR A 10 -24.40 -30.98 -37.21
C THR A 10 -24.99 -29.71 -36.58
N LEU A 11 -26.06 -29.14 -37.16
CA LEU A 11 -26.78 -28.02 -36.56
C LEU A 11 -27.60 -28.43 -35.32
N LEU A 12 -28.11 -29.66 -35.27
CA LEU A 12 -28.87 -30.20 -34.13
C LEU A 12 -27.97 -30.74 -33.00
N LEU A 13 -26.71 -31.07 -33.30
CA LEU A 13 -25.67 -31.45 -32.33
C LEU A 13 -24.88 -30.24 -31.81
N GLY A 14 -25.13 -29.04 -32.34
CA GLY A 14 -24.70 -27.81 -31.71
C GLY A 14 -25.43 -27.72 -30.38
N CYS A 15 -24.75 -28.06 -29.29
CA CYS A 15 -25.23 -27.81 -27.94
C CYS A 15 -25.61 -26.33 -27.87
N ALA A 16 -26.90 -26.03 -28.00
CA ALA A 16 -27.47 -24.85 -27.40
C ALA A 16 -27.22 -25.06 -25.91
N SER A 17 -26.06 -24.60 -25.43
CA SER A 17 -25.89 -24.39 -24.02
C SER A 17 -27.12 -23.58 -23.63
N GLU A 18 -27.93 -24.12 -22.71
CA GLU A 18 -29.00 -23.34 -22.11
C GLU A 18 -28.41 -21.98 -21.81
N ILE A 19 -29.07 -20.90 -22.26
CA ILE A 19 -28.70 -19.53 -21.90
C ILE A 19 -28.34 -19.61 -20.43
N ARG A 20 -27.05 -19.44 -20.08
CA ARG A 20 -26.63 -19.54 -18.69
C ARG A 20 -27.40 -18.43 -18.00
N ARG A 21 -28.53 -18.79 -17.39
CA ARG A 21 -29.30 -17.87 -16.59
C ARG A 21 -28.37 -17.61 -15.43
N PHE A 22 -27.69 -16.47 -15.48
CA PHE A 22 -26.97 -15.97 -14.33
C PHE A 22 -27.92 -16.13 -13.16
N PRO A 23 -27.52 -16.84 -12.09
CA PRO A 23 -28.40 -17.02 -10.96
C PRO A 23 -28.85 -15.61 -10.54
N LEU A 24 -30.16 -15.40 -10.39
CA LEU A 24 -30.72 -14.14 -9.91
C LEU A 24 -30.30 -13.96 -8.45
N ARG A 25 -29.05 -13.53 -8.28
CA ARG A 25 -28.39 -13.27 -7.01
C ARG A 25 -27.87 -11.84 -7.08
N GLU A 26 -27.87 -11.17 -5.94
CA GLU A 26 -27.29 -9.85 -5.85
C GLU A 26 -25.79 -9.91 -6.19
N PRO A 27 -25.25 -8.88 -6.87
CA PRO A 27 -23.81 -8.78 -7.10
C PRO A 27 -23.05 -8.80 -5.78
N MET A 28 -21.89 -9.46 -5.77
CA MET A 28 -20.96 -9.41 -4.66
C MET A 28 -20.35 -8.00 -4.57
N TRP A 29 -20.45 -7.38 -3.40
CA TRP A 29 -19.90 -6.04 -3.13
C TRP A 29 -18.80 -6.02 -2.09
N ARG A 30 -18.52 -7.17 -1.48
CA ARG A 30 -17.49 -7.38 -0.49
C ARG A 30 -16.77 -8.68 -0.81
N ASP A 31 -15.46 -8.62 -0.97
CA ASP A 31 -14.60 -9.77 -1.16
C ASP A 31 -14.48 -10.57 0.15
N THR A 32 -14.28 -11.87 0.02
CA THR A 32 -14.03 -12.80 1.13
C THR A 32 -12.66 -12.60 1.78
N ASP A 33 -11.72 -11.88 1.16
CA ASP A 33 -10.40 -11.57 1.75
C ASP A 33 -10.47 -10.72 3.04
N LEU A 34 -11.62 -10.06 3.26
CA LEU A 34 -11.94 -9.31 4.47
C LEU A 34 -12.43 -10.19 5.63
N ASP A 35 -12.65 -11.48 5.39
CA ASP A 35 -13.13 -12.41 6.41
C ASP A 35 -11.94 -13.04 7.16
N PRO A 36 -12.03 -13.16 8.51
CA PRO A 36 -10.96 -13.78 9.27
C PRO A 36 -10.73 -15.24 8.89
N VAL A 37 -9.47 -15.60 8.69
CA VAL A 37 -9.04 -16.97 8.40
C VAL A 37 -8.08 -17.51 9.45
N ALA A 38 -8.13 -18.83 9.63
CA ALA A 38 -7.18 -19.52 10.48
C ALA A 38 -5.87 -19.74 9.72
N VAL A 39 -4.78 -19.16 10.23
CA VAL A 39 -3.43 -19.37 9.70
C VAL A 39 -2.67 -20.32 10.63
N PRO A 40 -2.01 -21.37 10.13
CA PRO A 40 -1.17 -22.24 10.94
C PRO A 40 -0.07 -21.43 11.64
N CYS A 41 0.04 -21.58 12.96
CA CYS A 41 1.11 -20.96 13.71
C CYS A 41 2.44 -21.65 13.43
N ARG A 42 3.51 -20.86 13.25
CA ARG A 42 4.89 -21.33 13.11
C ARG A 42 5.77 -20.79 14.24
N PRO A 43 6.86 -21.49 14.61
CA PRO A 43 7.84 -20.94 15.54
C PRO A 43 8.45 -19.63 15.01
N HIS A 44 8.65 -18.65 15.89
CA HIS A 44 9.35 -17.41 15.55
C HIS A 44 10.82 -17.74 15.21
N PRO A 45 11.38 -17.19 14.11
CA PRO A 45 12.73 -17.56 13.64
C PRO A 45 13.83 -17.28 14.67
N GLU A 46 13.72 -16.15 15.39
CA GLU A 46 14.76 -15.70 16.33
C GLU A 46 14.42 -15.89 17.82
N LYS A 47 13.14 -16.05 18.18
CA LYS A 47 12.68 -16.03 19.58
C LYS A 47 12.16 -17.41 19.96
N LYS A 48 12.84 -18.06 20.91
CA LYS A 48 12.37 -19.33 21.48
C LYS A 48 11.00 -19.15 22.14
N ASP A 49 10.15 -20.16 21.99
CA ASP A 49 8.82 -20.24 22.61
C ASP A 49 7.80 -19.18 22.17
N VAL A 50 8.11 -18.41 21.12
CA VAL A 50 7.16 -17.49 20.48
C VAL A 50 6.59 -18.16 19.23
N GLN A 51 5.28 -18.19 19.11
CA GLN A 51 4.57 -18.66 17.90
C GLN A 51 4.07 -17.45 17.11
N VAL A 52 4.15 -17.54 15.79
CA VAL A 52 3.71 -16.53 14.83
C VAL A 52 2.55 -17.10 14.04
N CYS A 53 1.37 -16.49 14.18
CA CYS A 53 0.12 -16.96 13.56
C CYS A 53 -0.39 -15.94 12.52
N HIS A 54 0.50 -15.49 11.64
CA HIS A 54 0.20 -14.56 10.55
C HIS A 54 1.16 -14.81 9.37
N PRO A 55 0.82 -14.37 8.14
CA PRO A 55 1.71 -14.45 6.98
C PRO A 55 3.06 -13.75 7.21
N GLU A 56 4.10 -14.12 6.47
CA GLU A 56 5.44 -13.52 6.60
C GLU A 56 5.41 -12.09 6.07
N PRO A 57 6.11 -11.15 6.71
CA PRO A 57 6.46 -9.92 6.05
C PRO A 57 7.16 -10.22 4.72
N TYR A 58 6.68 -9.62 3.65
CA TYR A 58 7.32 -9.64 2.35
C TYR A 58 7.99 -8.29 2.12
N GLU A 59 9.23 -8.30 1.66
CA GLU A 59 9.90 -7.09 1.19
C GLU A 59 10.23 -7.28 -0.28
N SER A 60 9.83 -6.33 -1.12
CA SER A 60 10.26 -6.30 -2.51
C SER A 60 11.69 -5.76 -2.56
N SER A 61 12.65 -6.64 -2.82
CA SER A 61 14.06 -6.27 -2.95
C SER A 61 14.27 -5.46 -4.22
N PHE A 62 14.77 -4.23 -4.08
CA PHE A 62 15.07 -3.35 -5.22
C PHE A 62 16.04 -3.99 -6.21
N ALA A 63 17.02 -4.76 -5.72
CA ALA A 63 17.98 -5.46 -6.58
C ALA A 63 17.34 -6.63 -7.34
N TRP A 64 16.43 -7.37 -6.68
CA TRP A 64 15.70 -8.46 -7.34
C TRP A 64 14.70 -7.91 -8.35
N ASP A 65 13.90 -6.91 -7.98
CA ASP A 65 12.93 -6.25 -8.86
C ASP A 65 13.62 -5.69 -10.12
N GLY A 66 14.81 -5.08 -9.96
CA GLY A 66 15.62 -4.64 -11.08
C GLY A 66 16.13 -5.80 -11.96
N ALA A 67 16.62 -6.89 -11.36
CA ALA A 67 17.09 -8.04 -12.13
C ALA A 67 15.95 -8.75 -12.87
N ASP A 68 14.80 -8.86 -12.22
CA ASP A 68 13.60 -9.50 -12.77
C ASP A 68 13.06 -8.72 -13.96
N ASN A 69 12.80 -7.42 -13.80
CA ASN A 69 12.25 -6.58 -14.87
C ASN A 69 13.23 -6.34 -16.04
N LEU A 70 14.55 -6.43 -15.82
CA LEU A 70 15.55 -6.22 -16.89
C LEU A 70 15.94 -7.49 -17.62
N LEU A 71 15.95 -8.64 -16.95
CA LEU A 71 16.52 -9.88 -17.50
C LEU A 71 15.52 -11.03 -17.48
N PHE A 72 15.00 -11.39 -16.31
CA PHE A 72 14.27 -12.65 -16.15
C PHE A 72 12.87 -12.56 -16.76
N ARG A 73 12.07 -11.56 -16.38
CA ARG A 73 10.70 -11.40 -16.86
C ARG A 73 10.61 -11.21 -18.38
N PRO A 74 11.40 -10.32 -19.03
CA PRO A 74 11.38 -10.24 -20.49
C PRO A 74 11.77 -11.55 -21.18
N THR A 75 12.67 -12.33 -20.58
CA THR A 75 13.07 -13.63 -21.12
C THR A 75 11.96 -14.68 -20.95
N SER A 76 11.35 -14.76 -19.77
CA SER A 76 10.23 -15.69 -19.53
C SER A 76 9.03 -15.35 -20.40
N ASP A 77 8.68 -14.06 -20.51
CA ASP A 77 7.54 -13.58 -21.29
C ASP A 77 7.72 -13.85 -22.79
N PHE A 78 8.94 -13.74 -23.30
CA PHE A 78 9.25 -14.09 -24.69
C PHE A 78 8.93 -15.55 -25.02
N PHE A 79 9.10 -16.45 -24.04
CA PHE A 79 8.78 -17.87 -24.18
C PHE A 79 7.40 -18.24 -23.61
N ALA A 80 6.73 -17.32 -22.93
CA ALA A 80 5.43 -17.54 -22.35
C ALA A 80 4.36 -17.58 -23.44
N VAL A 81 3.47 -18.55 -23.34
CA VAL A 81 2.20 -18.52 -24.07
C VAL A 81 1.15 -18.06 -23.07
N ASP A 82 1.04 -16.75 -22.92
CA ASP A 82 0.00 -16.12 -22.11
C ASP A 82 -1.07 -15.55 -23.06
N PRO A 83 -2.27 -16.17 -23.14
CA PRO A 83 -3.34 -15.65 -23.98
C PRO A 83 -3.91 -14.31 -23.46
N GLY A 84 -3.52 -13.87 -22.26
CA GLY A 84 -4.15 -12.77 -21.55
C GLY A 84 -5.56 -13.13 -21.08
N GLY A 85 -6.03 -12.45 -20.04
CA GLY A 85 -7.35 -12.65 -19.46
C GLY A 85 -7.95 -11.35 -18.94
N GLU A 86 -9.27 -11.34 -18.75
CA GLU A 86 -9.92 -10.31 -17.96
C GLU A 86 -9.63 -10.55 -16.48
N ALA A 87 -9.53 -9.48 -15.70
CA ALA A 87 -9.42 -9.58 -14.26
C ALA A 87 -10.58 -10.38 -13.67
N VAL A 88 -10.29 -11.27 -12.73
CA VAL A 88 -11.25 -12.26 -12.24
C VAL A 88 -11.96 -11.85 -10.94
N ASN A 89 -11.47 -10.83 -10.25
CA ASN A 89 -12.04 -10.32 -8.99
C ASN A 89 -13.06 -9.18 -9.19
N VAL A 90 -13.89 -9.31 -10.21
CA VAL A 90 -15.02 -8.41 -10.47
C VAL A 90 -16.34 -9.11 -10.21
N ASN A 91 -17.37 -8.34 -9.87
CA ASN A 91 -18.70 -8.87 -9.67
C ASN A 91 -19.46 -9.00 -11.00
N SER A 92 -20.73 -9.43 -10.92
CA SER A 92 -21.59 -9.63 -12.10
C SER A 92 -21.93 -8.36 -12.88
N LEU A 93 -21.51 -7.19 -12.41
CA LEU A 93 -21.64 -5.90 -13.09
C LEU A 93 -20.30 -5.38 -13.64
N ASP A 94 -19.24 -6.20 -13.60
CA ASP A 94 -17.86 -5.81 -13.94
C ASP A 94 -17.27 -4.72 -13.00
N GLU A 95 -17.84 -4.62 -11.79
CA GLU A 95 -17.40 -3.71 -10.73
C GLU A 95 -16.50 -4.45 -9.73
N VAL A 96 -15.55 -3.72 -9.16
CA VAL A 96 -14.65 -4.26 -8.12
C VAL A 96 -15.36 -4.24 -6.75
N PRO A 97 -15.51 -5.39 -6.07
CA PRO A 97 -15.99 -5.45 -4.68
C PRO A 97 -15.01 -4.82 -3.68
N ASP A 98 -15.50 -4.43 -2.49
CA ASP A 98 -14.64 -3.97 -1.41
C ASP A 98 -13.75 -5.12 -0.90
N SER A 99 -12.44 -4.90 -0.85
CA SER A 99 -11.40 -5.87 -0.49
C SER A 99 -10.44 -5.33 0.57
N SER A 100 -9.43 -6.13 0.91
CA SER A 100 -8.31 -5.71 1.75
C SER A 100 -7.49 -4.56 1.13
N TRP A 101 -7.52 -4.38 -0.19
CA TRP A 101 -6.76 -3.35 -0.91
C TRP A 101 -7.61 -2.17 -1.37
N PHE A 102 -8.90 -2.42 -1.66
CA PHE A 102 -9.76 -1.47 -2.36
C PHE A 102 -11.13 -1.35 -1.70
N VAL A 103 -11.72 -0.17 -1.79
CA VAL A 103 -13.10 0.13 -1.43
C VAL A 103 -13.68 0.90 -2.60
N ASN A 104 -14.78 0.43 -3.17
CA ASN A 104 -15.40 1.06 -4.34
C ASN A 104 -16.08 2.36 -3.91
N ARG A 105 -15.28 3.43 -3.79
CA ARG A 105 -15.74 4.75 -3.31
C ARG A 105 -16.42 5.51 -4.44
N ILE A 106 -15.64 6.15 -5.31
CA ILE A 106 -16.17 7.02 -6.36
C ILE A 106 -17.04 6.27 -7.40
N GLY A 107 -16.82 4.96 -7.58
CA GLY A 107 -17.65 4.13 -8.46
C GLY A 107 -19.04 3.82 -7.90
N ARG A 108 -19.23 3.89 -6.58
CA ARG A 108 -20.52 3.63 -5.91
C ARG A 108 -21.26 4.88 -5.48
N HIS A 109 -20.52 5.90 -5.06
CA HIS A 109 -21.06 7.12 -4.50
C HIS A 109 -20.29 8.32 -5.02
N PRO A 110 -20.99 9.40 -5.43
CA PRO A 110 -20.32 10.65 -5.78
C PRO A 110 -19.59 11.20 -4.54
N LEU A 111 -18.33 11.60 -4.72
CA LEU A 111 -17.55 12.26 -3.67
C LEU A 111 -17.69 13.78 -3.79
N THR A 112 -17.87 14.46 -2.66
CA THR A 112 -17.84 15.92 -2.60
C THR A 112 -16.40 16.43 -2.66
N VAL A 113 -16.22 17.73 -2.91
CA VAL A 113 -14.88 18.35 -2.85
C VAL A 113 -14.28 18.19 -1.46
N ASP A 114 -15.09 18.30 -0.41
CA ASP A 114 -14.62 18.13 0.96
C ASP A 114 -14.15 16.69 1.21
N ASP A 115 -14.86 15.68 0.71
CA ASP A 115 -14.43 14.28 0.79
C ASP A 115 -13.09 14.04 0.07
N LEU A 116 -12.89 14.67 -1.09
CA LEU A 116 -11.64 14.58 -1.86
C LEU A 116 -10.47 15.28 -1.14
N VAL A 117 -10.72 16.42 -0.51
CA VAL A 117 -9.71 17.19 0.24
C VAL A 117 -9.34 16.49 1.55
N GLN A 118 -10.32 15.94 2.26
CA GLN A 118 -10.09 15.12 3.46
C GLN A 118 -9.38 13.81 3.09
N GLY A 119 -9.85 13.13 2.05
CA GLY A 119 -9.29 11.87 1.56
C GLY A 119 -9.11 10.84 2.69
N PRO A 120 -7.96 10.16 2.78
CA PRO A 120 -7.72 9.13 3.81
C PRO A 120 -7.50 9.69 5.22
N CYS A 121 -7.57 11.01 5.41
CA CYS A 121 -7.32 11.65 6.71
C CYS A 121 -8.54 11.75 7.63
N GLU A 122 -9.72 11.38 7.14
CA GLU A 122 -10.98 11.37 7.90
C GLU A 122 -10.84 10.68 9.27
N GLY A 123 -11.43 11.29 10.31
CA GLY A 123 -11.53 10.69 11.65
C GLY A 123 -10.24 10.70 12.49
N GLY A 124 -9.13 11.27 12.01
CA GLY A 124 -7.91 11.43 12.81
C GLY A 124 -7.33 12.83 12.71
N ALA A 125 -6.70 13.29 13.78
CA ALA A 125 -6.00 14.57 13.78
C ALA A 125 -4.82 14.56 12.80
N GLU A 126 -4.56 15.67 12.13
CA GLU A 126 -3.24 15.92 11.55
C GLU A 126 -2.28 16.34 12.67
N LEU A 127 -0.97 16.25 12.42
CA LEU A 127 0.01 16.76 13.37
C LEU A 127 -0.21 18.24 13.63
N ASP A 128 -0.35 18.64 14.89
CA ASP A 128 -0.57 20.03 15.29
C ASP A 128 0.76 20.81 15.40
N PRO A 129 1.11 21.68 14.44
CA PRO A 129 2.33 22.47 14.50
C PRO A 129 2.31 23.56 15.58
N GLY A 130 1.15 23.81 16.20
CA GLY A 130 0.96 24.73 17.32
C GLY A 130 1.23 24.12 18.70
N ALA A 131 1.59 22.84 18.77
CA ALA A 131 1.87 22.15 20.01
C ALA A 131 3.07 22.78 20.79
N PRO A 132 3.20 22.51 22.11
CA PRO A 132 4.34 22.97 22.89
C PRO A 132 5.68 22.45 22.36
N ASP A 133 6.76 23.17 22.64
CA ASP A 133 8.11 22.72 22.30
C ASP A 133 8.45 21.37 22.99
N GLY A 134 9.15 20.50 22.28
CA GLY A 134 9.53 19.16 22.71
C GLY A 134 8.37 18.17 22.88
N SER A 135 7.20 18.48 22.34
CA SER A 135 5.99 17.64 22.44
C SER A 135 5.92 16.52 21.41
N TRP A 136 6.68 16.62 20.31
CA TRP A 136 6.77 15.56 19.30
C TRP A 136 7.99 14.70 19.60
N VAL A 137 7.74 13.52 20.16
CA VAL A 137 8.82 12.62 20.60
C VAL A 137 9.27 11.76 19.43
N ILE A 138 10.53 11.91 19.03
CA ILE A 138 11.13 11.03 18.03
C ILE A 138 11.43 9.69 18.71
N ASP A 139 10.82 8.61 18.24
CA ASP A 139 10.91 7.28 18.85
C ASP A 139 11.56 6.22 17.93
N GLU A 140 11.75 6.54 16.65
CA GLU A 140 12.39 5.63 15.68
C GLU A 140 13.01 6.39 14.51
N GLY A 141 14.22 6.00 14.08
CA GLY A 141 14.81 6.45 12.82
C GLY A 141 14.22 5.69 11.64
N LYS A 142 14.04 6.33 10.47
CA LYS A 142 13.53 5.63 9.29
C LYS A 142 14.57 4.60 8.80
N ALA A 143 14.19 3.32 8.82
CA ALA A 143 15.09 2.22 8.51
C ALA A 143 15.38 2.02 7.01
N ASN A 144 14.43 2.35 6.12
CA ASN A 144 14.50 2.02 4.68
C ASN A 144 13.90 3.12 3.79
N GLY A 145 14.38 3.26 2.55
CA GLY A 145 13.78 4.03 1.44
C GLY A 145 14.48 5.35 1.11
N ALA A 146 14.28 5.85 -0.11
CA ALA A 146 15.04 6.97 -0.70
C ALA A 146 15.12 8.25 0.16
N ASN A 147 13.99 8.68 0.73
CA ASN A 147 13.94 9.92 1.52
C ASN A 147 14.38 9.69 2.97
N LEU A 148 15.16 10.62 3.52
CA LEU A 148 15.50 10.62 4.94
C LEU A 148 14.28 10.97 5.80
N GLY A 149 14.25 10.47 7.04
CA GLY A 149 13.11 10.69 7.92
C GLY A 149 13.24 10.02 9.28
N PHE A 150 12.21 10.20 10.10
CA PHE A 150 12.09 9.62 11.43
C PHE A 150 10.62 9.58 11.84
N ARG A 151 10.28 8.68 12.75
CA ARG A 151 8.95 8.59 13.34
C ARG A 151 8.86 9.51 14.55
N VAL A 152 7.72 10.19 14.68
CA VAL A 152 7.35 10.97 15.85
C VAL A 152 6.06 10.42 16.46
N GLU A 153 5.97 10.48 17.78
CA GLU A 153 4.74 10.31 18.55
C GLU A 153 4.29 11.69 19.06
N ASP A 154 3.03 12.03 18.81
CA ASP A 154 2.43 13.29 19.25
C ASP A 154 1.87 13.17 20.69
N PRO A 155 1.41 14.27 21.32
CA PRO A 155 0.84 14.23 22.66
C PRO A 155 -0.43 13.37 22.82
N SER A 156 -1.11 13.03 21.72
CA SER A 156 -2.28 12.15 21.73
C SER A 156 -1.89 10.66 21.68
N GLY A 157 -0.60 10.35 21.49
CA GLY A 157 -0.09 9.00 21.29
C GLY A 157 -0.17 8.51 19.84
N GLN A 158 -0.60 9.37 18.90
CA GLN A 158 -0.63 9.05 17.48
C GLN A 158 0.77 9.21 16.90
N ARG A 159 1.17 8.22 16.10
CA ARG A 159 2.48 8.20 15.45
C ARG A 159 2.42 8.66 14.00
N TYR A 160 3.48 9.30 13.54
CA TYR A 160 3.65 9.75 12.16
C TYR A 160 5.07 9.52 11.70
N MET A 161 5.25 9.06 10.47
CA MET A 161 6.55 9.03 9.81
C MET A 161 6.77 10.35 9.08
N LEU A 162 7.73 11.15 9.56
CA LEU A 162 8.15 12.38 8.90
C LEU A 162 9.25 12.10 7.89
N LYS A 163 9.08 12.58 6.66
CA LYS A 163 10.07 12.43 5.57
C LYS A 163 10.39 13.79 4.96
N THR A 164 11.67 14.04 4.71
CA THR A 164 12.14 15.26 4.02
C THR A 164 12.30 15.01 2.52
N ASP A 165 12.09 16.04 1.71
CA ASP A 165 12.36 16.01 0.26
C ASP A 165 13.86 16.14 -0.07
N GLY A 166 14.68 16.50 0.93
CA GLY A 166 16.05 16.96 0.70
C GLY A 166 16.12 18.35 0.08
N ASP A 167 17.31 18.76 -0.32
CA ASP A 167 17.63 20.09 -0.83
C ASP A 167 17.58 20.20 -2.37
N GLU A 168 17.78 19.09 -3.09
CA GLU A 168 17.82 19.10 -4.55
C GLU A 168 16.46 19.38 -5.21
N GLN A 169 15.38 18.77 -4.67
CA GLN A 169 14.06 18.77 -5.30
C GLN A 169 12.95 19.10 -4.29
N PRO A 170 12.97 20.33 -3.74
CA PRO A 170 12.04 20.73 -2.70
C PRO A 170 10.60 20.63 -3.19
N GLU A 171 9.71 20.23 -2.30
CA GLU A 171 8.28 20.07 -2.53
C GLU A 171 7.86 18.91 -3.43
N ARG A 172 8.79 18.29 -4.16
CA ARG A 172 8.43 17.23 -5.12
C ARG A 172 7.83 16.00 -4.44
N ALA A 173 8.57 15.32 -3.58
CA ALA A 173 8.14 14.02 -3.05
C ALA A 173 6.96 14.17 -2.07
N SER A 174 7.03 15.11 -1.15
CA SER A 174 5.99 15.39 -0.17
C SER A 174 4.67 15.90 -0.77
N ALA A 175 4.70 16.78 -1.79
CA ALA A 175 3.46 17.20 -2.45
C ALA A 175 2.87 16.05 -3.27
N ALA A 176 3.71 15.31 -4.00
CA ALA A 176 3.28 14.13 -4.74
C ALA A 176 2.60 13.12 -3.81
N THR A 177 3.21 12.81 -2.67
CA THR A 177 2.64 11.90 -1.67
C THR A 177 1.29 12.40 -1.13
N ALA A 178 1.17 13.67 -0.72
CA ALA A 178 -0.07 14.20 -0.16
C ALA A 178 -1.22 14.26 -1.19
N ILE A 179 -0.90 14.58 -2.46
CA ILE A 179 -1.87 14.60 -3.56
C ILE A 179 -2.26 13.18 -3.95
N SER A 180 -1.27 12.30 -4.19
CA SER A 180 -1.50 10.92 -4.60
C SER A 180 -2.32 10.16 -3.56
N ALA A 181 -2.04 10.29 -2.26
CA ALA A 181 -2.83 9.63 -1.23
C ALA A 181 -4.34 9.93 -1.33
N ARG A 182 -4.71 11.18 -1.63
CA ARG A 182 -6.10 11.61 -1.83
C ARG A 182 -6.69 11.06 -3.13
N LEU A 183 -5.93 11.13 -4.23
CA LEU A 183 -6.39 10.61 -5.53
C LEU A 183 -6.59 9.09 -5.51
N TYR A 184 -5.63 8.35 -4.96
CA TYR A 184 -5.73 6.89 -4.80
C TYR A 184 -6.88 6.51 -3.87
N HIS A 185 -7.03 7.22 -2.74
CA HIS A 185 -8.18 7.03 -1.85
C HIS A 185 -9.51 7.23 -2.58
N ALA A 186 -9.65 8.33 -3.32
CA ALA A 186 -10.86 8.64 -4.07
C ALA A 186 -11.16 7.57 -5.14
N ALA A 187 -10.14 7.14 -5.87
CA ALA A 187 -10.26 6.10 -6.89
C ALA A 187 -10.62 4.72 -6.31
N GLY A 188 -10.28 4.47 -5.03
CA GLY A 188 -10.79 3.35 -4.26
C GLY A 188 -9.73 2.58 -3.48
N TRP A 189 -8.43 2.77 -3.76
CA TRP A 189 -7.37 2.13 -2.97
C TRP A 189 -7.33 2.59 -1.53
N ARG A 190 -6.94 1.70 -0.62
CA ARG A 190 -6.57 2.09 0.74
C ARG A 190 -5.24 2.84 0.69
N ALA A 191 -5.27 4.10 1.05
CA ALA A 191 -4.10 4.96 1.13
C ALA A 191 -3.87 5.43 2.59
N PRO A 192 -2.62 5.66 3.01
CA PRO A 192 -2.35 6.28 4.29
C PRO A 192 -2.77 7.76 4.29
N CYS A 193 -3.06 8.30 5.47
CA CYS A 193 -3.22 9.74 5.64
C CYS A 193 -1.85 10.42 5.56
N ASP A 194 -1.54 10.93 4.38
CA ASP A 194 -0.31 11.68 4.12
C ASP A 194 -0.63 13.16 3.89
N SER A 195 0.05 14.02 4.65
CA SER A 195 -0.11 15.48 4.57
C SER A 195 1.25 16.19 4.56
N VAL A 196 1.25 17.46 4.16
CA VAL A 196 2.44 18.33 4.27
C VAL A 196 2.32 19.11 5.57
N VAL A 197 3.37 19.07 6.39
CA VAL A 197 3.44 19.81 7.65
C VAL A 197 4.57 20.83 7.62
N TYR A 198 4.29 22.02 8.16
CA TYR A 198 5.26 23.07 8.40
C TYR A 198 5.41 23.28 9.90
N PHE A 199 6.61 23.11 10.44
CA PHE A 199 6.79 23.12 11.90
C PHE A 199 8.14 23.70 12.35
N ARG A 200 8.19 24.06 13.64
CA ARG A 200 9.38 24.59 14.30
C ARG A 200 10.28 23.43 14.73
N PRO A 201 11.60 23.45 14.50
CA PRO A 201 12.49 22.39 14.99
C PRO A 201 12.37 22.13 16.48
N SER A 202 12.04 23.17 17.27
CA SER A 202 11.85 23.09 18.73
C SER A 202 10.71 22.19 19.18
N LEU A 203 9.79 21.77 18.29
CA LEU A 203 8.75 20.79 18.63
C LEU A 203 9.33 19.40 18.88
N LEU A 204 10.46 19.08 18.25
CA LEU A 204 11.04 17.75 18.28
C LEU A 204 11.79 17.51 19.58
N LYS A 205 11.61 16.31 20.14
CA LYS A 205 12.38 15.79 21.26
C LYS A 205 12.90 14.41 20.92
N LEU A 206 14.22 14.26 20.90
CA LEU A 206 14.85 13.00 20.56
C LEU A 206 14.85 12.01 21.73
N THR A 207 14.39 10.77 21.48
CA THR A 207 14.58 9.68 22.43
C THR A 207 16.04 9.22 22.41
N PRO A 208 16.69 9.02 23.56
CA PRO A 208 18.07 8.55 23.60
C PRO A 208 18.24 7.13 23.02
N GLY A 209 19.37 6.87 22.36
CA GLY A 209 19.77 5.53 21.93
C GLY A 209 19.13 5.05 20.62
N LEU A 210 18.50 5.94 19.85
CA LEU A 210 17.96 5.60 18.54
C LEU A 210 19.06 5.42 17.50
N THR A 211 18.74 4.66 16.45
CA THR A 211 19.58 4.46 15.28
C THR A 211 18.81 4.78 14.00
N VAL A 212 19.55 5.08 12.95
CA VAL A 212 19.04 5.26 11.59
C VAL A 212 19.89 4.44 10.62
N THR A 213 19.25 3.82 9.64
CA THR A 213 19.92 3.03 8.60
C THR A 213 19.71 3.72 7.27
N ASP A 214 20.81 3.97 6.54
CA ASP A 214 20.73 4.55 5.21
C ASP A 214 20.49 3.50 4.12
N ASN A 215 20.26 3.94 2.89
CA ASN A 215 20.01 3.05 1.74
C ASN A 215 21.22 2.20 1.34
N THR A 216 22.40 2.40 1.95
CA THR A 216 23.57 1.52 1.76
C THR A 216 23.60 0.38 2.78
N GLY A 217 22.64 0.34 3.70
CA GLY A 217 22.61 -0.59 4.82
C GLY A 217 23.50 -0.16 5.99
N THR A 218 24.05 1.07 5.96
CA THR A 218 24.89 1.57 7.05
C THR A 218 24.02 2.11 8.17
N THR A 219 24.14 1.50 9.35
CA THR A 219 23.43 1.96 10.56
C THR A 219 24.31 2.90 11.38
N ARG A 220 23.74 4.03 11.81
CA ARG A 220 24.41 5.04 12.65
C ARG A 220 23.50 5.47 13.81
N PRO A 221 24.06 5.97 14.92
CA PRO A 221 23.25 6.58 15.97
C PRO A 221 22.48 7.78 15.43
N LEU A 222 21.19 7.87 15.77
CA LEU A 222 20.38 9.06 15.57
C LEU A 222 20.49 9.90 16.84
N ASP A 223 21.53 10.74 16.90
CA ASP A 223 21.76 11.71 17.98
C ASP A 223 21.36 13.14 17.55
N GLU A 224 21.51 14.11 18.45
CA GLU A 224 21.16 15.53 18.17
C GLU A 224 21.95 16.12 16.98
N ALA A 225 23.20 15.69 16.79
CA ALA A 225 24.02 16.17 15.69
C ALA A 225 23.54 15.61 14.35
N GLU A 226 23.20 14.32 14.31
CA GLU A 226 22.66 13.67 13.13
C GLU A 226 21.24 14.17 12.80
N LEU A 227 20.39 14.36 13.82
CA LEU A 227 19.09 14.99 13.66
C LEU A 227 19.26 16.41 13.08
N GLY A 228 20.19 17.20 13.61
CA GLY A 228 20.50 18.54 13.09
C GLY A 228 20.92 18.52 11.61
N ARG A 229 21.74 17.54 11.19
CA ARG A 229 22.12 17.37 9.77
C ARG A 229 20.92 17.02 8.90
N LEU A 230 20.07 16.09 9.34
CA LEU A 230 18.87 15.72 8.62
C LEU A 230 17.91 16.91 8.47
N LEU A 231 17.66 17.66 9.54
CA LEU A 231 16.79 18.84 9.48
C LEU A 231 17.38 19.98 8.65
N ALA A 232 18.71 20.04 8.51
CA ALA A 232 19.36 21.03 7.66
C ALA A 232 19.09 20.82 6.16
N THR A 233 18.82 19.58 5.73
CA THR A 233 18.45 19.28 4.33
C THR A 233 16.97 19.50 4.06
N ALA A 234 16.14 19.71 5.09
CA ALA A 234 14.71 19.89 4.90
C ALA A 234 14.39 21.28 4.30
N PRO A 235 13.52 21.36 3.27
CA PRO A 235 13.06 22.62 2.74
C PRO A 235 12.42 23.49 3.81
N LYS A 236 12.56 24.82 3.69
CA LYS A 236 12.03 25.78 4.66
C LYS A 236 11.09 26.77 4.00
N ARG A 237 10.02 27.13 4.70
CA ARG A 237 9.11 28.22 4.32
C ARG A 237 8.85 29.07 5.55
N ASN A 238 9.14 30.37 5.47
CA ASN A 238 8.99 31.31 6.59
C ASN A 238 9.69 30.85 7.88
N GLY A 239 10.85 30.21 7.75
CA GLY A 239 11.62 29.67 8.88
C GLY A 239 11.13 28.34 9.44
N LEU A 240 9.99 27.82 8.99
CA LEU A 240 9.46 26.51 9.37
C LEU A 240 10.00 25.42 8.45
N LEU A 241 10.32 24.26 9.02
CA LEU A 241 10.69 23.06 8.27
C LEU A 241 9.46 22.48 7.59
N ARG A 242 9.61 22.05 6.34
CA ARG A 242 8.57 21.42 5.55
C ARG A 242 8.89 19.93 5.39
N MET A 243 7.99 19.06 5.81
CA MET A 243 8.11 17.61 5.66
C MET A 243 6.76 17.00 5.26
N SER A 244 6.77 15.81 4.67
CA SER A 244 5.57 14.99 4.61
C SER A 244 5.37 14.25 5.93
N ALA A 245 4.17 14.32 6.49
CA ALA A 245 3.73 13.52 7.62
C ALA A 245 2.83 12.40 7.12
N SER A 246 3.28 11.15 7.32
CA SER A 246 2.49 9.95 6.99
C SER A 246 1.99 9.32 8.27
N ARG A 247 0.67 9.31 8.47
CA ARG A 247 0.04 8.76 9.69
C ARG A 247 0.37 7.27 9.81
N TRP A 248 0.87 6.87 10.97
CA TRP A 248 1.14 5.48 11.24
C TRP A 248 -0.16 4.69 11.32
N LEU A 249 -0.24 3.60 10.55
CA LEU A 249 -1.40 2.74 10.52
C LEU A 249 -1.35 1.73 11.67
N SER A 250 -2.52 1.44 12.24
CA SER A 250 -2.67 0.36 13.21
C SER A 250 -2.45 -1.01 12.55
N GLY A 251 -1.99 -1.98 13.33
CA GLY A 251 -1.83 -3.37 12.88
C GLY A 251 -0.40 -3.73 12.51
N ARG A 252 -0.25 -4.80 11.73
CA ARG A 252 1.05 -5.34 11.30
C ARG A 252 1.22 -5.09 9.81
N ALA A 253 2.28 -4.39 9.43
CA ALA A 253 2.67 -4.31 8.03
C ALA A 253 3.22 -5.68 7.57
N LEU A 254 2.59 -6.26 6.54
CA LEU A 254 3.04 -7.48 5.88
C LEU A 254 3.84 -7.21 4.60
N GLY A 255 3.99 -5.95 4.22
CA GLY A 255 4.69 -5.53 3.01
C GLY A 255 3.78 -5.22 1.83
N PRO A 256 4.36 -4.94 0.65
CA PRO A 256 3.59 -4.74 -0.58
C PRO A 256 2.93 -6.06 -1.05
N PHE A 257 1.98 -5.95 -1.98
CA PHE A 257 1.53 -7.10 -2.76
C PHE A 257 2.64 -7.58 -3.71
N ARG A 258 2.49 -8.77 -4.29
CA ARG A 258 3.39 -9.28 -5.33
C ARG A 258 2.78 -8.97 -6.70
N TYR A 259 3.60 -8.78 -7.73
CA TYR A 259 3.06 -8.56 -9.08
C TYR A 259 2.42 -9.80 -9.71
N GLU A 260 2.73 -11.00 -9.21
CA GLU A 260 2.28 -12.26 -9.76
C GLU A 260 1.97 -13.30 -8.68
N GLY A 261 1.14 -14.27 -9.07
CA GLY A 261 0.77 -15.43 -8.28
C GLY A 261 0.04 -15.06 -7.00
N THR A 262 0.03 -16.00 -6.07
CA THR A 262 -0.52 -15.81 -4.74
C THR A 262 0.53 -16.07 -3.67
N ARG A 263 0.20 -15.71 -2.44
CA ARG A 263 0.94 -16.02 -1.24
C ARG A 263 0.54 -17.39 -0.72
N THR A 264 1.47 -18.34 -0.77
CA THR A 264 1.24 -19.69 -0.25
C THR A 264 1.03 -19.75 1.27
N ASP A 265 1.41 -18.69 1.99
CA ASP A 265 1.30 -18.59 3.45
C ASP A 265 0.12 -17.73 3.91
N ASP A 266 -0.71 -17.25 2.98
CA ASP A 266 -1.94 -16.50 3.26
C ASP A 266 -3.14 -17.20 2.61
N PRO A 267 -4.00 -17.89 3.38
CA PRO A 267 -5.16 -18.59 2.84
C PRO A 267 -6.24 -17.65 2.29
N ASN A 268 -6.18 -16.33 2.55
CA ASN A 268 -7.06 -15.35 1.91
C ASN A 268 -6.56 -14.91 0.53
N ASP A 269 -5.30 -15.18 0.19
CA ASP A 269 -4.74 -14.82 -1.12
C ASP A 269 -5.01 -15.94 -2.13
N VAL A 270 -6.24 -15.96 -2.65
CA VAL A 270 -6.75 -17.02 -3.55
C VAL A 270 -6.81 -16.60 -5.01
N ILE A 271 -6.60 -15.32 -5.31
CA ILE A 271 -6.65 -14.75 -6.66
C ILE A 271 -5.24 -14.30 -7.03
N PRO A 272 -4.65 -14.83 -8.12
CA PRO A 272 -3.33 -14.38 -8.56
C PRO A 272 -3.30 -12.87 -8.74
N HIS A 273 -2.29 -12.20 -8.19
CA HIS A 273 -2.24 -10.74 -8.16
C HIS A 273 -2.27 -10.10 -9.55
N GLN A 274 -1.71 -10.74 -10.57
CA GLN A 274 -1.74 -10.25 -11.95
C GLN A 274 -3.16 -10.28 -12.57
N ASP A 275 -4.06 -11.08 -12.01
CA ASP A 275 -5.45 -11.23 -12.48
C ASP A 275 -6.43 -10.37 -11.66
N ARG A 276 -5.91 -9.48 -10.80
CA ARG A 276 -6.70 -8.60 -9.93
C ARG A 276 -6.86 -7.20 -10.56
N ARG A 277 -8.08 -6.68 -10.58
CA ARG A 277 -8.40 -5.31 -11.02
C ARG A 277 -8.14 -4.26 -9.94
N ASP A 278 -8.11 -4.68 -8.68
CA ASP A 278 -7.85 -3.82 -7.53
C ASP A 278 -6.35 -3.61 -7.23
N LEU A 279 -5.44 -4.16 -8.06
CA LEU A 279 -3.99 -4.04 -7.92
C LEU A 279 -3.30 -3.49 -9.18
#